data_AF-A0A5N5FB51-F1
#
_entry.id   AF-A0A5N5FB51-F1
#
_cell.length_a   1.000
_cell.length_b   1.000
_cell.length_c   1.000
_cell.angle_alpha   90.00
_cell.angle_beta   90.00
_cell.angle_gamma   90.00
#
_symmetry.space_group_name_H-M   'P 1'
#
loop_
_entity.id
_entity.type
_entity.pdbx_description
1 polymer ?
#
loop_
_entity_poly.entity_id
_entity_poly.type
_entity_poly.pdbx_seq_one_letter_code
_entity_poly.pdbx_strand_id
1 'polypeptide(L)'
;MSHSDTIAADGLASPEAYQSDLAYSKRKIPTKVTAALEPIEDNGEVVRLYGIHLGTEMCKKILAHGIMTLHLYTLNMEKSALAILTVFFSYLSFSVWLDFRCT
;
A
#
# COMPACT_ATOMS: atom_id res chain seq x y z
N MET A 1 13.15 -5.63 -10.44
CA MET A 1 12.83 -6.89 -9.75
C MET A 1 11.34 -6.91 -9.51
N SER A 2 10.63 -7.90 -10.08
CA SER A 2 9.29 -8.24 -9.61
C SER A 2 9.39 -8.65 -8.14
N HIS A 3 8.50 -8.13 -7.28
CA HIS A 3 8.40 -8.51 -5.86
C HIS A 3 7.89 -9.97 -5.65
N SER A 4 7.93 -10.81 -6.69
CA SER A 4 7.51 -12.21 -6.63
C SER A 4 8.48 -13.10 -5.84
N ASP A 5 9.75 -12.69 -5.74
CA ASP A 5 10.82 -13.57 -5.26
C ASP A 5 11.11 -13.41 -3.76
N THR A 6 10.28 -12.63 -3.05
CA THR A 6 10.52 -12.20 -1.65
C THR A 6 9.48 -12.71 -0.64
N ILE A 7 8.44 -13.41 -1.12
CA ILE A 7 7.47 -14.09 -0.27
C ILE A 7 7.92 -15.55 -0.09
N ALA A 8 8.17 -15.95 1.16
CA ALA A 8 8.50 -17.32 1.50
C ALA A 8 7.27 -18.23 1.29
N ALA A 9 7.49 -19.54 1.29
CA ALA A 9 6.44 -20.54 1.04
C ALA A 9 5.34 -20.59 2.13
N ASP A 10 5.43 -19.75 3.16
CA ASP A 10 4.44 -19.54 4.20
C ASP A 10 3.56 -18.30 3.96
N GLY A 11 3.71 -17.63 2.82
CA GLY A 11 2.98 -16.41 2.46
C GLY A 11 3.49 -15.17 3.16
N LEU A 12 4.57 -15.26 3.93
CA LEU A 12 5.16 -14.14 4.65
C LEU A 12 6.44 -13.68 3.95
N ALA A 13 6.67 -12.36 3.96
CA ALA A 13 7.97 -11.84 3.58
C ALA A 13 9.00 -12.27 4.63
N SER A 14 10.17 -12.75 4.19
CA SER A 14 11.26 -13.04 5.14
C SER A 14 11.68 -11.75 5.87
N PRO A 15 12.25 -11.83 7.08
CA PRO A 15 12.74 -10.65 7.78
C PRO A 15 13.70 -9.81 6.94
N GLU A 16 14.56 -10.45 6.15
CA GLU A 16 15.52 -9.80 5.25
C GLU A 16 14.82 -9.08 4.09
N ALA A 17 13.81 -9.74 3.50
CA ALA A 17 12.95 -9.14 2.47
C ALA A 17 12.25 -7.89 2.99
N TYR A 18 11.65 -7.98 4.18
CA TYR A 18 10.99 -6.87 4.84
C TYR A 18 11.95 -5.70 5.09
N GLN A 19 13.15 -5.97 5.61
CA GLN A 19 14.15 -4.91 5.83
C GLN A 19 14.63 -4.26 4.52
N SER A 20 14.80 -5.06 3.45
CA SER A 20 15.15 -4.55 2.12
C SER A 20 14.06 -3.64 1.55
N ASP A 21 12.79 -4.04 1.66
CA ASP A 21 11.64 -3.26 1.20
C ASP A 21 11.48 -1.97 2.00
N LEU A 22 11.69 -2.00 3.31
CA LEU A 22 11.74 -0.81 4.16
C LEU A 22 12.87 0.13 3.73
N ALA A 23 14.07 -0.40 3.47
CA ALA A 23 15.22 0.39 3.04
C ALA A 23 15.04 0.99 1.62
N TYR A 24 14.37 0.26 0.72
CA TYR A 24 14.00 0.78 -0.60
C TYR A 24 12.95 1.89 -0.48
N SER A 25 11.90 1.65 0.31
CA SER A 25 10.82 2.60 0.53
C SER A 25 11.36 3.90 1.12
N LYS A 26 12.14 3.84 2.21
CA LYS A 26 12.74 5.02 2.87
C LYS A 26 13.55 5.92 1.93
N ARG A 27 14.24 5.34 0.93
CA ARG A 27 15.03 6.12 -0.05
C ARG A 27 14.18 6.90 -1.06
N LYS A 28 12.90 6.54 -1.23
CA LYS A 28 12.02 7.11 -2.25
C LYS A 28 10.80 7.86 -1.67
N ILE A 29 10.72 8.03 -0.35
CA ILE A 29 9.65 8.81 0.27
C ILE A 29 9.83 10.28 -0.11
N PRO A 30 8.83 10.94 -0.73
CA PRO A 30 8.89 12.37 -1.00
C PRO A 30 9.00 13.17 0.30
N THR A 31 9.80 14.25 0.31
CA THR A 31 10.01 15.10 1.50
C THR A 31 8.71 15.58 2.14
N LYS A 32 7.68 15.86 1.33
CA LYS A 32 6.35 16.27 1.81
C LYS A 32 5.66 15.18 2.65
N VAL A 33 5.88 13.91 2.33
CA VAL A 33 5.31 12.79 3.07
C VAL A 33 6.07 12.61 4.40
N THR A 34 7.40 12.67 4.37
CA THR A 34 8.22 12.61 5.60
C THR A 34 7.86 13.73 6.57
N ALA A 35 7.80 14.97 6.11
CA ALA A 35 7.44 16.12 6.95
C ALA A 35 6.01 16.04 7.52
N ALA A 36 5.10 15.34 6.84
CA ALA A 36 3.74 15.12 7.34
C ALA A 36 3.66 13.97 8.36
N LEU A 37 4.61 13.02 8.31
CA LEU A 37 4.68 11.87 9.21
C LEU A 37 5.41 12.18 10.53
N GLU A 38 6.46 13.01 10.49
CA GLU A 38 7.23 13.43 11.68
C GLU A 38 6.35 13.84 12.89
N PRO A 39 5.34 14.72 12.76
CA PRO A 39 4.55 15.15 13.91
C PRO A 39 3.56 14.10 14.43
N ILE A 40 3.36 12.99 13.72
CA ILE A 40 2.34 11.97 14.05
C ILE A 40 2.96 10.58 14.29
N GLU A 41 4.29 10.44 14.23
CA GLU A 41 4.99 9.15 14.21
C GLU A 41 4.68 8.24 15.41
N ASP A 42 4.47 8.85 16.58
CA ASP A 42 4.18 8.13 17.83
C ASP A 42 2.71 7.69 17.96
N ASN A 43 1.85 8.09 17.03
CA ASN A 43 0.43 7.72 17.02
C ASN A 43 0.09 6.85 15.81
N GLY A 44 0.23 5.53 16.00
CA GLY A 44 -0.02 4.54 14.95
C GLY A 44 -1.39 4.65 14.28
N GLU A 45 -2.43 5.09 15.00
CA GLU A 45 -3.77 5.26 14.42
C GLU A 45 -3.84 6.48 13.49
N VAL A 46 -3.20 7.59 13.87
CA VAL A 46 -3.12 8.79 13.03
C VAL A 46 -2.24 8.55 11.80
N VAL A 47 -1.12 7.85 11.96
CA VAL A 47 -0.27 7.39 10.84
C VAL A 47 -1.08 6.53 9.87
N ARG A 48 -1.91 5.61 10.39
CA ARG A 48 -2.78 4.76 9.57
C ARG A 48 -3.80 5.58 8.78
N LEU A 49 -4.50 6.52 9.42
CA LEU A 49 -5.49 7.39 8.76
C LEU A 49 -4.84 8.27 7.68
N TYR A 50 -3.66 8.82 7.96
CA TYR A 50 -2.87 9.55 6.96
C TYR A 50 -2.51 8.68 5.76
N GLY A 51 -2.06 7.44 6.00
CA GLY A 51 -1.75 6.47 4.94
C GLY A 51 -2.95 6.16 4.06
N ILE A 52 -4.14 5.97 4.65
CA ILE A 52 -5.40 5.75 3.91
C ILE A 52 -5.73 6.97 3.03
N HIS A 53 -5.62 8.18 3.56
CA HIS A 53 -5.88 9.41 2.82
C HIS A 53 -4.91 9.57 1.64
N LEU A 54 -3.60 9.43 1.90
CA LEU A 54 -2.57 9.54 0.87
C LEU A 54 -2.73 8.48 -0.23
N GLY A 55 -2.98 7.22 0.15
CA GLY A 55 -3.23 6.12 -0.78
C GLY A 55 -4.46 6.39 -1.67
N THR A 56 -5.55 6.87 -1.06
CA THR A 56 -6.77 7.24 -1.77
C THR A 56 -6.53 8.31 -2.83
N GLU A 57 -5.82 9.39 -2.48
CA GLU A 57 -5.53 10.50 -3.40
C GLU A 57 -4.59 10.09 -4.53
N MET A 58 -3.63 9.19 -4.27
CA MET A 58 -2.76 8.63 -5.32
C MET A 58 -3.57 7.79 -6.31
N CYS A 59 -4.41 6.88 -5.82
CA CYS A 59 -5.23 6.02 -6.67
C CYS A 59 -6.23 6.84 -7.50
N LYS A 60 -6.88 7.85 -6.93
CA LYS A 60 -7.76 8.77 -7.69
C LYS A 60 -7.03 9.42 -8.87
N LYS A 61 -5.79 9.88 -8.66
CA LYS A 61 -4.97 10.46 -9.74
C LYS A 61 -4.65 9.42 -10.81
N ILE A 62 -4.30 8.20 -10.43
CA ILE A 62 -3.99 7.11 -11.38
C ILE A 62 -5.24 6.75 -12.21
N LEU A 63 -6.39 6.60 -11.56
CA LEU A 63 -7.67 6.32 -12.22
C LEU A 63 -8.07 7.45 -13.18
N ALA A 64 -7.85 8.71 -12.81
CA ALA A 64 -8.11 9.87 -13.67
C ALA A 64 -7.26 9.88 -14.96
N HIS A 65 -6.11 9.21 -14.95
CA HIS A 65 -5.26 9.05 -16.14
C HIS A 65 -5.63 7.80 -16.98
N GLY A 66 -6.74 7.11 -16.66
CA GLY A 66 -7.26 5.99 -17.44
C GLY A 66 -6.63 4.63 -17.13
N ILE A 67 -5.80 4.52 -16.08
CA ILE A 67 -5.25 3.25 -15.62
C ILE A 67 -6.29 2.56 -14.76
N MET A 68 -6.86 1.45 -15.23
CA MET A 68 -7.98 0.75 -14.58
C MET A 68 -7.56 -0.36 -13.62
N THR A 69 -6.27 -0.73 -13.60
CA THR A 69 -5.74 -1.82 -12.77
C THR A 69 -4.78 -1.27 -11.73
N LEU A 70 -5.07 -1.57 -10.46
CA LEU A 70 -4.21 -1.22 -9.33
C LEU A 70 -3.86 -2.50 -8.56
N HIS A 71 -2.58 -2.69 -8.25
CA HIS A 71 -2.11 -3.76 -7.39
C HIS A 71 -1.67 -3.17 -6.05
N LEU A 72 -2.34 -3.55 -4.97
CA LEU A 72 -2.11 -3.02 -3.62
C LEU A 72 -1.29 -4.02 -2.80
N TYR A 73 -0.10 -3.61 -2.36
CA TYR A 73 0.67 -4.36 -1.37
C TYR A 73 0.13 -4.07 0.02
N THR A 74 -0.50 -5.08 0.65
CA THR A 74 -1.17 -4.93 1.94
C THR A 74 -0.24 -5.12 3.13
N LEU A 75 0.94 -5.74 2.94
CA LEU A 75 1.92 -6.01 4.00
C LEU A 75 1.31 -6.63 5.26
N ASN A 76 0.34 -7.56 5.10
CA ASN A 76 -0.41 -8.20 6.18
C ASN A 76 -1.29 -7.23 7.03
N MET A 77 -1.59 -6.04 6.52
CA MET A 77 -2.46 -5.03 7.15
C MET A 77 -3.74 -4.79 6.34
N GLU A 78 -4.73 -5.65 6.55
CA GLU A 78 -6.00 -5.69 5.83
C GLU A 78 -6.85 -4.40 5.97
N LYS A 79 -6.85 -3.77 7.14
CA LYS A 79 -7.78 -2.67 7.47
C LYS A 79 -7.54 -1.42 6.61
N SER A 80 -6.29 -1.10 6.33
CA SER A 80 -5.93 0.06 5.51
C SER A 80 -6.21 -0.20 4.03
N ALA A 81 -5.91 -1.40 3.55
CA ALA A 81 -6.16 -1.80 2.17
C ALA A 81 -7.66 -1.83 1.85
N LEU A 82 -8.48 -2.40 2.75
CA LEU A 82 -9.93 -2.41 2.61
C LEU A 82 -10.52 -0.99 2.63
N ALA A 83 -10.05 -0.12 3.54
CA ALA A 83 -10.54 1.27 3.61
C ALA A 83 -10.26 2.04 2.31
N ILE A 84 -9.07 1.87 1.73
CA ILE A 84 -8.70 2.45 0.44
C ILE A 84 -9.58 1.85 -0.67
N LEU A 85 -9.78 0.52 -0.68
CA LEU A 85 -10.59 -0.17 -1.66
C LEU A 85 -12.07 0.24 -1.64
N THR A 86 -12.65 0.46 -0.46
CA THR A 86 -14.04 0.90 -0.29
C THR A 86 -14.30 2.23 -1.01
N VAL A 87 -13.32 3.13 -1.07
CA VAL A 87 -13.44 4.40 -1.81
C VAL A 87 -13.57 4.16 -3.32
N PHE A 88 -13.05 3.05 -3.86
CA PHE A 88 -13.08 2.75 -5.29
C PHE A 88 -14.31 1.99 -5.76
N PHE A 89 -15.06 1.35 -4.87
CA PHE A 89 -16.26 0.60 -5.24
C PHE A 89 -17.34 1.47 -5.93
N SER A 90 -17.29 2.80 -5.77
CA SER A 90 -18.16 3.73 -6.51
C SER A 90 -17.64 4.09 -7.91
N TYR A 91 -16.38 3.79 -8.25
CA TYR A 91 -15.71 4.25 -9.48
C TYR A 91 -15.32 3.14 -10.47
N LEU A 92 -15.35 1.86 -10.07
CA LEU A 92 -14.92 0.74 -10.92
C LEU A 92 -16.02 -0.31 -11.06
N SER A 93 -16.42 -0.61 -12.30
CA SER A 93 -17.06 -1.90 -12.60
C SER A 93 -16.00 -3.00 -12.43
N PHE A 94 -16.22 -3.80 -11.38
CA PHE A 94 -15.49 -5.01 -10.98
C PHE A 94 -14.44 -5.56 -11.97
N SER A 95 -13.17 -5.40 -11.62
CA SER A 95 -12.12 -6.40 -11.87
C SER A 95 -10.96 -6.14 -10.90
N VAL A 96 -11.25 -6.28 -9.60
CA VAL A 96 -10.22 -6.46 -8.58
C VAL A 96 -9.91 -7.95 -8.58
N TRP A 97 -8.85 -8.36 -9.26
CA TRP A 97 -8.25 -9.66 -8.97
C TRP A 97 -7.62 -9.57 -7.59
N LEU A 98 -8.40 -9.94 -6.59
CA LEU A 98 -7.94 -10.20 -5.24
C LEU A 98 -7.08 -11.47 -5.35
N ASP A 99 -5.77 -11.34 -5.58
CA ASP A 99 -4.87 -12.49 -5.48
C ASP A 99 -4.71 -12.81 -3.99
N PHE A 100 -5.69 -13.52 -3.46
CA PHE A 100 -5.57 -14.36 -2.27
C PHE A 100 -4.66 -15.55 -2.63
N ARG A 101 -3.38 -15.25 -2.83
CA ARG A 101 -2.29 -16.21 -2.68
C ARG A 101 -1.37 -15.54 -1.65
N CYS A 102 -1.31 -15.92 -0.37
CA CYS A 102 -1.30 -17.29 0.18
C CYS A 102 -0.78 -18.30 -0.83
N THR A 103 0.40 -18.03 -1.38
CA THR A 103 1.37 -19.11 -1.55
C THR A 103 2.10 -19.26 -0.24
#